data_AF-A0AAF0DZD4-F1
#
_entry.id   AF-A0AAF0DZD4-F1
#
_cell.length_a   1.000
_cell.length_b   1.000
_cell.length_c   1.000
_cell.angle_alpha   90.00
_cell.angle_beta   90.00
_cell.angle_gamma   90.00
#
_symmetry.space_group_name_H-M   'P 1'
#
loop_
_entity.id
_entity.type
_entity.pdbx_description
1 polymer ?
#
loop_
_entity_poly.entity_id
_entity_poly.type
_entity_poly.pdbx_seq_one_letter_code
_entity_poly.pdbx_strand_id
1 'polypeptide(L)'
;MADDAGGEPVGNTSVFPPPPAVYAQFTEANVLWLKVLQEELRRTGQADAYAAAAPDARRAMQAQLLADAAARDAPGAPMPALPDTDLHELEPPNVAWIEEDGGYQLFGQRWPIPEATPSLEALGIPRMFPDEPFDRAAALETLLRTLLLTYVQLTNDLLRPIQPFAPRKDGAEGVNGAEPAGPANGAEPVNGAEPAEPANGAEPPTTHIQDHLHHLETAVINFQFLLNQLRPVQASASLEQLLATQVERRERQTQLLRDKCAAIRAAIARLSL
;
A
#
# COMPACT_ATOMS: atom_id res chain seq x y z
N MET A 1 -40.07 19.36 19.00
CA MET A 1 -39.18 20.30 18.30
C MET A 1 -37.79 19.72 18.36
N ALA A 2 -37.52 18.80 17.43
CA ALA A 2 -36.21 18.23 17.20
C ALA A 2 -35.75 18.84 15.88
N ASP A 3 -34.75 19.72 15.95
CA ASP A 3 -34.09 20.24 14.75
C ASP A 3 -33.13 19.16 14.28
N ASP A 4 -33.56 18.49 13.21
CA ASP A 4 -32.76 17.58 12.40
C ASP A 4 -31.70 18.42 11.69
N ALA A 5 -30.47 18.42 12.21
CA ALA A 5 -29.32 19.05 11.55
C ALA A 5 -28.82 18.19 10.38
N GLY A 6 -29.75 17.76 9.51
CA GLY A 6 -29.47 17.28 8.17
C GLY A 6 -29.36 18.48 7.24
N GLY A 7 -28.15 19.02 7.08
CA GLY A 7 -27.89 20.06 6.08
C GLY A 7 -28.36 19.61 4.70
N GLU A 8 -29.31 20.35 4.12
CA GLU A 8 -29.83 20.11 2.77
C GLU A 8 -28.67 19.96 1.75
N PRO A 9 -28.73 18.98 0.83
CA PRO A 9 -27.78 18.90 -0.26
C PRO A 9 -28.09 20.01 -1.28
N VAL A 10 -27.53 21.19 -1.04
CA VAL A 10 -27.54 22.28 -2.02
C VAL A 10 -26.84 21.76 -3.29
N GLY A 11 -27.57 21.77 -4.40
CA GLY A 11 -27.20 21.20 -5.71
C GLY A 11 -25.68 21.13 -5.99
N ASN A 12 -25.14 19.93 -5.85
CA ASN A 12 -23.73 19.61 -6.08
C ASN A 12 -23.39 19.72 -7.57
N THR A 13 -22.79 20.85 -7.98
CA THR A 13 -21.98 20.94 -9.20
C THR A 13 -20.52 20.50 -8.97
N SER A 14 -20.19 20.12 -7.73
CA SER A 14 -18.86 19.63 -7.34
C SER A 14 -18.77 18.12 -7.47
N VAL A 15 -17.73 17.65 -8.16
CA VAL A 15 -17.36 16.23 -8.32
C VAL A 15 -16.72 15.67 -7.04
N PHE A 16 -16.32 16.55 -6.11
CA PHE A 16 -15.66 16.16 -4.86
C PHE A 16 -16.65 16.11 -3.70
N PRO A 17 -16.56 15.07 -2.83
CA PRO A 17 -17.37 15.02 -1.63
C PRO A 17 -17.03 16.20 -0.70
N PRO A 18 -18.00 16.71 0.06
CA PRO A 18 -17.72 17.72 1.07
C PRO A 18 -16.80 17.14 2.17
N PRO A 19 -16.01 17.98 2.85
CA PRO A 19 -15.19 17.55 3.97
C PRO A 19 -16.05 16.95 5.11
N PRO A 20 -15.48 16.06 5.96
CA PRO A 20 -16.20 15.45 7.07
C PRO A 20 -16.70 16.49 8.07
N ALA A 21 -17.95 16.38 8.54
CA ALA A 21 -18.60 17.38 9.41
C ALA A 21 -17.80 17.79 10.67
N VAL A 22 -16.94 16.91 11.17
CA VAL A 22 -16.03 17.17 12.31
C VAL A 22 -15.14 18.39 12.08
N TYR A 23 -14.82 18.75 10.81
CA TYR A 23 -13.98 19.91 10.50
C TYR A 23 -14.52 21.22 11.13
N ALA A 24 -15.83 21.36 11.24
CA ALA A 24 -16.47 22.56 11.79
C ALA A 24 -16.20 22.72 13.30
N GLN A 25 -15.84 21.64 13.99
CA GLN A 25 -15.54 21.64 15.42
C GLN A 25 -14.10 22.11 15.72
N PHE A 26 -13.21 22.16 14.72
CA PHE A 26 -11.82 22.62 14.86
C PHE A 26 -11.72 24.16 14.91
N THR A 27 -12.20 24.76 16.00
CA THR A 27 -12.09 26.20 16.27
C THR A 27 -10.87 26.50 17.16
N GLU A 28 -10.31 27.71 17.08
CA GLU A 28 -9.19 28.12 17.95
C GLU A 28 -9.53 27.96 19.44
N ALA A 29 -10.76 28.29 19.83
CA ALA A 29 -11.24 28.12 21.18
C ALA A 29 -11.26 26.65 21.62
N ASN A 30 -11.79 25.75 20.79
CA ASN A 30 -11.86 24.33 21.11
C ASN A 30 -10.46 23.68 21.21
N VAL A 31 -9.53 24.11 20.36
CA VAL A 31 -8.13 23.65 20.43
C VAL A 31 -7.44 24.11 21.72
N LEU A 32 -7.72 25.33 22.19
CA LEU A 32 -7.21 25.80 23.48
C LEU A 32 -7.83 25.02 24.64
N TRP A 33 -9.13 24.78 24.61
CA TRP A 33 -9.81 23.96 25.62
C TRP A 33 -9.31 22.52 25.64
N LEU A 34 -9.01 21.93 24.48
CA LEU A 34 -8.42 20.59 24.39
C LEU A 34 -7.08 20.52 25.14
N LYS A 35 -6.22 21.54 25.01
CA LYS A 35 -4.94 21.59 25.74
C LYS A 35 -5.15 21.63 27.25
N VAL A 36 -6.09 22.46 27.72
CA VAL A 36 -6.45 22.54 29.14
C VAL A 36 -7.00 21.20 29.64
N LEU A 37 -7.88 20.56 28.86
CA LEU A 37 -8.42 19.25 29.18
C LEU A 37 -7.33 18.18 29.29
N GLN A 38 -6.40 18.14 28.35
CA GLN A 38 -5.27 17.20 28.36
C GLN A 38 -4.36 17.41 29.58
N GLU A 39 -4.08 18.67 29.95
CA GLU A 39 -3.31 18.98 31.16
C GLU A 39 -4.00 18.48 32.43
N GLU A 40 -5.31 18.67 32.53
CA GLU A 40 -6.10 18.24 33.68
C GLU A 40 -6.28 16.72 33.74
N LEU A 41 -6.52 16.05 32.62
CA LEU A 41 -6.55 14.58 32.54
C LEU A 41 -5.21 13.96 32.97
N ARG A 42 -4.09 14.59 32.59
CA ARG A 42 -2.75 14.18 33.04
C ARG A 42 -2.56 14.40 34.55
N ARG A 43 -3.11 15.50 35.08
CA ARG A 43 -3.00 15.84 36.50
C ARG A 43 -3.83 14.92 37.39
N THR A 44 -5.04 14.55 36.97
CA THR A 44 -5.94 13.66 37.72
C THR A 44 -5.63 12.18 37.50
N GLY A 45 -4.86 11.85 36.45
CA GLY A 45 -4.56 10.47 36.09
C GLY A 45 -5.75 9.73 35.48
N GLN A 46 -6.72 10.46 34.93
CA GLN A 46 -7.98 9.91 34.42
C GLN A 46 -8.02 9.78 32.88
N ALA A 47 -6.88 9.93 32.20
CA ALA A 47 -6.78 9.91 30.74
C ALA A 47 -7.37 8.63 30.11
N ASP A 48 -6.99 7.45 30.62
CA ASP A 48 -7.46 6.16 30.07
C ASP A 48 -8.96 5.96 30.32
N ALA A 49 -9.45 6.37 31.49
CA ALA A 49 -10.86 6.29 31.85
C ALA A 49 -11.71 7.23 30.98
N TYR A 50 -11.18 8.41 30.63
CA TYR A 50 -11.81 9.36 29.74
C TYR A 50 -11.87 8.81 28.29
N ALA A 51 -10.78 8.27 27.76
CA ALA A 51 -10.75 7.69 26.41
C ALA A 51 -11.70 6.49 26.24
N ALA A 52 -11.83 5.65 27.28
CA ALA A 52 -12.70 4.47 27.25
C ALA A 52 -14.19 4.77 27.49
N ALA A 53 -14.55 5.97 27.96
CA ALA A 53 -15.93 6.32 28.26
C ALA A 53 -16.76 6.57 26.98
N ALA A 54 -18.08 6.35 27.08
CA ALA A 54 -19.01 6.66 25.99
C ALA A 54 -19.09 8.18 25.73
N PRO A 55 -19.45 8.65 24.51
CA PRO A 55 -19.42 10.07 24.15
C PRO A 55 -20.19 10.99 25.12
N ASP A 56 -21.36 10.58 25.59
CA ASP A 56 -22.17 11.36 26.54
C ASP A 56 -21.49 11.48 27.91
N ALA A 57 -20.89 10.38 28.39
CA ALA A 57 -20.16 10.34 29.64
C ALA A 57 -18.86 11.16 29.56
N ARG A 58 -18.16 11.12 28.42
CA ARG A 58 -16.98 11.96 28.14
C ARG A 58 -17.33 13.44 28.20
N ARG A 59 -18.43 13.85 27.56
CA ARG A 59 -18.88 15.25 27.60
C ARG A 59 -19.20 15.71 29.01
N ALA A 60 -19.87 14.89 29.81
CA ALA A 60 -20.14 15.21 31.22
C ALA A 60 -18.85 15.34 32.05
N MET A 61 -17.90 14.43 31.87
CA MET A 61 -16.61 14.44 32.55
C MET A 61 -15.74 15.63 32.13
N GLN A 62 -15.71 15.95 30.83
CA GLN A 62 -15.06 17.13 30.26
C GLN A 62 -15.63 18.41 30.89
N ALA A 63 -16.95 18.56 30.94
CA ALA A 63 -17.59 19.74 31.51
C ALA A 63 -17.22 19.94 32.98
N GLN A 64 -17.15 18.86 33.76
CA GLN A 64 -16.71 18.91 35.15
C GLN A 64 -15.22 19.32 35.29
N LEU A 65 -14.33 18.65 34.55
CA LEU A 65 -12.89 18.94 34.61
C LEU A 65 -12.55 20.36 34.17
N LEU A 66 -13.21 20.85 33.11
CA LEU A 66 -13.02 22.20 32.61
C LEU A 66 -13.63 23.25 33.56
N ALA A 67 -14.79 22.97 34.17
CA ALA A 67 -15.37 23.86 35.18
C ALA A 67 -14.46 23.97 36.42
N ASP A 68 -13.90 22.85 36.89
CA ASP A 68 -12.96 22.82 38.00
C ASP A 68 -11.64 23.54 37.65
N ALA A 69 -11.17 23.44 36.41
CA ALA A 69 -10.01 24.18 35.92
C ALA A 69 -10.26 25.68 35.88
N ALA A 70 -11.39 26.11 35.31
CA ALA A 70 -11.78 27.50 35.23
C ALA A 70 -11.97 28.14 36.62
N ALA A 71 -12.57 27.41 37.57
CA ALA A 71 -12.75 27.87 38.94
C ALA A 71 -11.43 28.05 39.70
N ARG A 72 -10.40 27.25 39.37
CA ARG A 72 -9.06 27.36 39.97
C ARG A 72 -8.26 28.54 39.45
N ASP A 73 -8.34 28.83 38.16
CA ASP A 73 -7.53 29.88 37.52
C ASP A 73 -8.08 31.30 37.83
N ALA A 74 -9.40 31.44 37.88
CA ALA A 74 -10.05 32.72 38.16
C ALA A 74 -11.20 32.58 39.18
N PRO A 75 -10.91 32.47 40.50
CA PRO A 75 -11.94 32.34 41.52
C PRO A 75 -12.84 33.59 41.56
N GLY A 76 -14.13 33.41 41.27
CA GLY A 76 -15.14 34.48 41.30
C GLY A 76 -15.36 35.23 39.98
N ALA A 77 -14.65 34.87 38.91
CA ALA A 77 -14.95 35.36 37.56
C ALA A 77 -16.21 34.69 37.00
N PRO A 78 -16.96 35.36 36.08
CA PRO A 78 -18.05 34.71 35.37
C PRO A 78 -17.53 33.49 34.62
N MET A 79 -18.24 32.36 34.76
CA MET A 79 -17.84 31.11 34.13
C MET A 79 -17.70 31.30 32.62
N PRO A 80 -16.54 30.96 32.02
CA PRO A 80 -16.37 31.06 30.57
C PRO A 80 -17.32 30.09 29.87
N ALA A 81 -17.68 30.40 28.61
CA ALA A 81 -18.49 29.51 27.79
C ALA A 81 -17.73 28.21 27.55
N LEU A 82 -18.23 27.11 28.13
CA LEU A 82 -17.67 25.78 27.97
C LEU A 82 -18.05 25.20 26.60
N PRO A 83 -17.16 24.42 25.97
CA PRO A 83 -17.48 23.76 24.70
C PRO A 83 -18.47 22.61 24.89
N ASP A 84 -19.55 22.62 24.10
CA ASP A 84 -20.58 21.56 24.07
C ASP A 84 -20.18 20.33 23.23
N THR A 85 -19.11 20.47 22.45
CA THR A 85 -18.54 19.44 21.57
C THR A 85 -17.65 18.47 22.35
N ASP A 86 -17.59 17.21 21.89
CA ASP A 86 -16.66 16.21 22.45
C ASP A 86 -15.24 16.53 21.95
N LEU A 87 -14.40 17.08 22.82
CA LEU A 87 -13.05 17.52 22.43
C LEU A 87 -12.16 16.33 22.06
N HIS A 88 -12.51 15.09 22.45
CA HIS A 88 -11.80 13.89 22.05
C HIS A 88 -11.84 13.66 20.53
N GLU A 89 -12.89 14.11 19.82
CA GLU A 89 -12.98 14.03 18.35
C GLU A 89 -11.92 14.88 17.63
N LEU A 90 -11.30 15.83 18.33
CA LEU A 90 -10.23 16.68 17.81
C LEU A 90 -8.84 16.05 17.93
N GLU A 91 -8.73 14.92 18.62
CA GLU A 91 -7.48 14.19 18.74
C GLU A 91 -7.21 13.36 17.47
N PRO A 92 -5.94 13.10 17.14
CA PRO A 92 -5.60 12.21 16.04
C PRO A 92 -6.24 10.83 16.25
N PRO A 93 -6.75 10.18 15.18
CA PRO A 93 -7.28 8.83 15.31
C PRO A 93 -6.19 7.87 15.78
N ASN A 94 -6.58 6.85 16.54
CA ASN A 94 -5.66 5.87 17.09
C ASN A 94 -5.03 5.01 16.00
N VAL A 95 -3.80 5.29 15.58
CA VAL A 95 -3.09 4.55 14.50
C VAL A 95 -2.92 3.04 14.75
N ALA A 96 -3.03 2.55 15.99
CA ALA A 96 -2.85 1.13 16.31
C ALA A 96 -3.89 0.23 15.62
N TRP A 97 -5.11 0.73 15.41
CA TRP A 97 -6.17 0.00 14.69
C TRP A 97 -5.76 -0.46 13.28
N ILE A 98 -4.91 0.31 12.60
CA ILE A 98 -4.47 0.06 11.23
C ILE A 98 -3.43 -1.07 11.22
N GLU A 99 -2.61 -1.14 12.27
CA GLU A 99 -1.66 -2.23 12.48
C GLU A 99 -2.38 -3.53 12.87
N GLU A 100 -3.39 -3.45 13.76
CA GLU A 100 -4.23 -4.58 14.17
C GLU A 100 -5.05 -5.18 13.01
N ASP A 101 -5.64 -4.31 12.18
CA ASP A 101 -6.37 -4.72 10.97
C ASP A 101 -5.44 -5.27 9.88
N GLY A 102 -4.12 -5.15 10.04
CA GLY A 102 -3.09 -5.67 9.15
C GLY A 102 -3.02 -4.96 7.79
N GLY A 103 -3.55 -3.74 7.69
CA GLY A 103 -3.55 -2.95 6.46
C GLY A 103 -4.73 -2.00 6.31
N TYR A 104 -4.65 -1.09 5.32
CA TYR A 104 -5.67 -0.09 5.02
C TYR A 104 -6.13 -0.13 3.56
N GLN A 105 -7.36 0.32 3.30
CA GLN A 105 -7.90 0.40 1.93
C GLN A 105 -7.68 1.81 1.37
N LEU A 106 -7.07 1.91 0.20
CA LEU A 106 -6.90 3.16 -0.53
C LEU A 106 -7.36 2.96 -1.99
N PHE A 107 -8.37 3.73 -2.42
CA PHE A 107 -8.95 3.67 -3.78
C PHE A 107 -9.31 2.24 -4.26
N GLY A 108 -9.90 1.44 -3.37
CA GLY A 108 -10.31 0.07 -3.68
C GLY A 108 -9.19 -0.97 -3.62
N GLN A 109 -7.93 -0.56 -3.38
CA GLN A 109 -6.81 -1.47 -3.14
C GLN A 109 -6.53 -1.60 -1.65
N ARG A 110 -6.30 -2.82 -1.16
CA ARG A 110 -5.88 -3.08 0.22
C ARG A 110 -4.35 -3.08 0.30
N TRP A 111 -3.80 -2.24 1.14
CA TRP A 111 -2.37 -2.10 1.41
C TRP A 111 -2.05 -2.80 2.73
N PRO A 112 -1.26 -3.90 2.73
CA PRO A 112 -0.95 -4.65 3.94
C PRO A 112 0.07 -3.92 4.81
N ILE A 113 -0.05 -4.11 6.13
CA ILE A 113 0.93 -3.67 7.14
C ILE A 113 1.33 -4.90 7.96
N PRO A 114 2.64 -5.26 8.03
CA PRO A 114 3.78 -4.64 7.35
C PRO A 114 3.72 -4.84 5.82
N GLU A 115 4.37 -3.94 5.09
CA GLU A 115 4.47 -4.04 3.63
C GLU A 115 5.27 -5.31 3.26
N ALA A 116 4.56 -6.34 2.79
CA ALA A 116 5.15 -7.60 2.35
C ALA A 116 4.98 -7.75 0.84
N THR A 117 6.10 -7.90 0.13
CA THR A 117 6.04 -8.31 -1.28
C THR A 117 5.64 -9.79 -1.32
N PRO A 118 4.60 -10.18 -2.07
CA PRO A 118 4.22 -11.58 -2.19
C PRO A 118 5.40 -12.40 -2.74
N SER A 119 5.60 -13.61 -2.19
CA SER A 119 6.62 -14.53 -2.71
C SER A 119 6.19 -15.07 -4.09
N LEU A 120 7.17 -15.50 -4.90
CA LEU A 120 6.89 -16.13 -6.19
C LEU A 120 5.99 -17.37 -6.04
N GLU A 121 6.20 -18.16 -4.99
CA GLU A 121 5.40 -19.34 -4.66
C GLU A 121 3.96 -18.97 -4.30
N ALA A 122 3.75 -17.88 -3.54
CA ALA A 122 2.41 -17.40 -3.20
C ALA A 122 1.63 -16.90 -4.42
N LEU A 123 2.35 -16.43 -5.46
CA LEU A 123 1.76 -16.05 -6.74
C LEU A 123 1.60 -17.24 -7.70
N GLY A 124 2.03 -18.45 -7.33
CA GLY A 124 2.01 -19.62 -8.21
C GLY A 124 3.00 -19.53 -9.37
N ILE A 125 4.01 -18.65 -9.28
CA ILE A 125 4.95 -18.38 -10.37
C ILE A 125 6.19 -19.27 -10.19
N PRO A 126 6.58 -20.05 -11.21
CA PRO A 126 7.79 -20.86 -11.16
C PRO A 126 9.04 -20.01 -10.93
N ARG A 127 9.87 -20.40 -9.96
CA ARG A 127 11.15 -19.77 -9.70
C ARG A 127 12.17 -20.19 -10.75
N MET A 128 12.89 -19.23 -11.34
CA MET A 128 13.89 -19.44 -12.40
C MET A 128 15.35 -19.32 -11.92
N PHE A 129 15.59 -19.27 -10.61
CA PHE A 129 16.90 -19.15 -9.98
C PHE A 129 17.01 -20.12 -8.80
N PRO A 130 18.23 -20.52 -8.38
CA PRO A 130 18.40 -21.53 -7.33
C PRO A 130 17.96 -21.02 -5.95
N ASP A 131 17.61 -21.95 -5.06
CA ASP A 131 17.19 -21.66 -3.68
C ASP A 131 18.37 -21.43 -2.73
N GLU A 132 19.55 -21.92 -3.09
CA GLU A 132 20.80 -21.79 -2.33
C GLU A 132 21.36 -20.37 -2.39
N PRO A 133 22.25 -19.95 -1.47
CA PRO A 133 22.93 -18.66 -1.62
C PRO A 133 23.66 -18.58 -2.97
N PHE A 134 23.17 -17.71 -3.85
CA PHE A 134 23.72 -17.50 -5.18
C PHE A 134 24.16 -16.05 -5.38
N ASP A 135 25.01 -15.84 -6.39
CA ASP A 135 25.33 -14.50 -6.85
C ASP A 135 24.15 -13.91 -7.63
N ARG A 136 23.48 -12.93 -7.01
CA ARG A 136 22.32 -12.24 -7.58
C ARG A 136 22.64 -11.56 -8.91
N ALA A 137 23.86 -11.08 -9.11
CA ALA A 137 24.26 -10.46 -10.36
C ALA A 137 24.29 -11.49 -11.50
N ALA A 138 24.91 -12.65 -11.27
CA ALA A 138 24.94 -13.74 -12.24
C ALA A 138 23.53 -14.29 -12.55
N ALA A 139 22.66 -14.37 -11.54
CA ALA A 139 21.26 -14.79 -11.73
C ALA A 139 20.47 -13.77 -12.59
N LEU A 140 20.59 -12.48 -12.30
CA LEU A 140 19.98 -11.41 -13.11
C LEU A 140 20.50 -11.41 -14.54
N GLU A 141 21.79 -11.62 -14.75
CA GLU A 141 22.37 -11.73 -16.09
C GLU A 141 21.82 -12.94 -16.84
N THR A 142 21.67 -14.07 -16.16
CA THR A 142 21.09 -15.29 -16.75
C THR A 142 19.62 -15.07 -17.12
N LEU A 143 18.83 -14.46 -16.24
CA LEU A 143 17.43 -14.10 -16.52
C LEU A 143 17.29 -13.09 -17.66
N LEU A 144 18.22 -12.13 -17.77
CA LEU A 144 18.24 -11.19 -18.88
C LEU A 144 18.53 -11.92 -20.21
N ARG A 145 19.49 -12.84 -20.21
CA ARG A 145 19.82 -13.66 -21.39
C ARG A 145 18.64 -14.54 -21.79
N THR A 146 17.94 -15.16 -20.84
CA THR A 146 16.73 -15.96 -21.14
C THR A 146 15.61 -15.09 -21.71
N LEU A 147 15.35 -13.92 -21.12
CA LEU A 147 14.35 -12.97 -21.63
C LEU A 147 14.64 -12.51 -23.06
N LEU A 148 15.90 -12.18 -23.37
CA LEU A 148 16.30 -11.78 -24.72
C LEU A 148 16.16 -12.94 -25.71
N LEU A 149 16.58 -14.15 -25.33
CA LEU A 149 16.44 -15.33 -26.18
C LEU A 149 14.97 -15.64 -26.48
N THR A 150 14.10 -15.59 -25.46
CA THR A 150 12.67 -15.88 -25.63
C THR A 150 11.98 -14.81 -26.46
N TYR A 151 12.38 -13.55 -26.33
CA TYR A 151 11.90 -12.48 -27.20
C TYR A 151 12.30 -12.71 -28.66
N VAL A 152 13.54 -13.11 -28.94
CA VAL A 152 13.98 -13.46 -30.30
C VAL A 152 13.19 -14.65 -30.84
N GLN A 153 12.97 -15.69 -30.05
CA GLN A 153 12.16 -16.85 -30.45
C GLN A 153 10.71 -16.45 -30.76
N LEU A 154 10.11 -15.60 -29.92
CA LEU A 154 8.77 -15.04 -30.15
C LEU A 154 8.69 -14.26 -31.46
N THR A 155 9.68 -13.41 -31.75
CA THR A 155 9.71 -12.66 -33.01
C THR A 155 9.87 -13.58 -34.22
N ASN A 156 10.69 -14.63 -34.11
CA ASN A 156 10.82 -15.64 -35.16
C ASN A 156 9.50 -16.38 -35.39
N ASP A 157 8.76 -16.72 -34.35
CA ASP A 157 7.46 -17.39 -34.48
C ASP A 157 6.39 -16.49 -35.08
N LEU A 158 6.40 -15.19 -34.77
CA LEU A 158 5.52 -14.21 -35.41
C LEU A 158 5.83 -14.00 -36.89
N LEU A 159 7.10 -14.15 -37.29
CA LEU A 159 7.54 -14.07 -38.68
C LEU A 159 7.33 -15.38 -39.45
N ARG A 160 6.96 -16.49 -38.79
CA ARG A 160 6.58 -17.71 -39.47
C ARG A 160 5.25 -17.51 -40.20
N PRO A 161 5.06 -18.14 -41.37
CA PRO A 161 3.76 -18.13 -42.04
C PRO A 161 2.69 -18.67 -41.07
N ILE A 162 1.52 -18.03 -41.09
CA ILE A 162 0.38 -18.39 -40.23
C ILE A 162 0.15 -19.90 -40.37
N GLN A 163 0.45 -20.63 -39.30
CA GLN A 163 0.21 -22.06 -39.28
C GLN A 163 -1.30 -22.28 -39.40
N PRO A 164 -1.78 -23.16 -40.30
CA PRO A 164 -3.19 -23.49 -40.35
C PRO A 164 -3.60 -24.00 -38.97
N PHE A 165 -4.69 -23.45 -38.42
CA PHE A 165 -5.26 -23.88 -37.15
C PHE A 165 -5.35 -25.41 -37.17
N ALA A 166 -4.55 -26.09 -36.36
CA ALA A 166 -4.60 -27.54 -36.28
C ALA A 166 -5.99 -27.88 -35.73
N PRO A 167 -6.85 -28.57 -36.49
CA PRO A 167 -8.13 -28.99 -35.94
C PRO A 167 -7.83 -29.86 -34.72
N ARG A 168 -8.54 -29.57 -33.63
CA ARG A 168 -8.54 -30.38 -32.41
C ARG A 168 -8.66 -31.84 -32.83
N LYS A 169 -7.62 -32.65 -32.61
CA LYS A 169 -7.71 -34.11 -32.78
C LYS A 169 -8.55 -34.61 -31.61
N ASP A 170 -9.86 -34.52 -31.74
CA ASP A 170 -10.76 -35.27 -30.89
C ASP A 170 -10.51 -36.77 -31.16
N GLY A 171 -10.20 -37.48 -30.08
CA GLY A 171 -9.64 -38.84 -30.02
C GLY A 171 -9.93 -39.76 -31.21
N ALA A 172 -8.88 -40.10 -31.95
CA ALA A 172 -8.84 -41.29 -32.78
C ALA A 172 -7.51 -42.01 -32.55
N GLU A 173 -7.48 -42.90 -31.57
CA GLU A 173 -6.67 -44.14 -31.57
C GLU A 173 -7.05 -45.01 -30.35
N GLY A 174 -7.85 -46.05 -30.61
CA GLY A 174 -8.25 -47.07 -29.65
C GLY A 174 -8.88 -48.25 -30.39
N VAL A 175 -8.13 -49.33 -30.48
CA VAL A 175 -8.30 -50.51 -31.34
C VAL A 175 -9.17 -51.60 -30.67
N ASN A 176 -9.99 -52.29 -31.48
CA ASN A 176 -10.63 -53.63 -31.34
C ASN A 176 -11.85 -53.88 -30.42
N GLY A 177 -12.97 -54.28 -31.06
CA GLY A 177 -13.62 -55.58 -30.77
C GLY A 177 -15.05 -55.58 -30.21
N ALA A 178 -15.93 -56.32 -30.90
CA ALA A 178 -17.21 -56.91 -30.48
C ALA A 178 -18.53 -56.11 -30.70
N GLU A 179 -19.21 -56.47 -31.79
CA GLU A 179 -20.69 -56.58 -31.88
C GLU A 179 -21.20 -57.76 -30.99
N PRO A 180 -22.51 -57.91 -30.64
CA PRO A 180 -23.67 -57.62 -31.51
C PRO A 180 -25.00 -57.15 -30.85
N ALA A 181 -25.97 -56.91 -31.76
CA ALA A 181 -27.43 -57.06 -31.63
C ALA A 181 -28.31 -55.82 -31.36
N GLY A 182 -29.11 -55.43 -32.37
CA GLY A 182 -30.34 -54.62 -32.23
C GLY A 182 -31.58 -55.50 -31.92
N PRO A 183 -32.83 -55.06 -32.17
CA PRO A 183 -33.29 -53.77 -32.74
C PRO A 183 -34.47 -53.12 -31.96
N ALA A 184 -34.80 -51.83 -32.22
CA ALA A 184 -36.19 -51.33 -32.34
C ALA A 184 -36.29 -49.81 -32.56
N ASN A 185 -36.85 -49.45 -33.73
CA ASN A 185 -37.85 -48.40 -34.02
C ASN A 185 -37.76 -46.99 -33.40
N GLY A 186 -37.37 -46.02 -34.25
CA GLY A 186 -38.23 -44.96 -34.80
C GLY A 186 -38.95 -43.97 -33.86
N ALA A 187 -38.43 -42.75 -33.79
CA ALA A 187 -39.17 -41.46 -33.84
C ALA A 187 -38.19 -40.28 -33.63
N GLU A 188 -38.21 -39.29 -34.52
CA GLU A 188 -37.55 -37.99 -34.34
C GLU A 188 -38.45 -37.01 -33.50
N PRO A 189 -38.11 -35.71 -33.30
CA PRO A 189 -37.29 -35.21 -32.19
C PRO A 189 -38.00 -34.05 -31.44
N VAL A 190 -37.84 -33.88 -30.12
CA VAL A 190 -38.37 -32.67 -29.44
C VAL A 190 -37.47 -32.18 -28.30
N ASN A 191 -36.90 -30.99 -28.56
CA ASN A 191 -36.55 -29.86 -27.70
C ASN A 191 -35.77 -30.04 -26.39
N GLY A 192 -34.69 -29.25 -26.33
CA GLY A 192 -34.46 -28.36 -25.19
C GLY A 192 -33.54 -28.92 -24.10
N ALA A 193 -32.28 -29.15 -24.43
CA ALA A 193 -31.23 -29.25 -23.43
C ALA A 193 -30.07 -28.35 -23.87
N GLU A 194 -29.78 -27.34 -23.05
CA GLU A 194 -28.60 -26.49 -23.12
C GLU A 194 -27.35 -27.36 -23.28
N PRO A 195 -26.35 -26.94 -24.10
CA PRO A 195 -25.10 -27.69 -24.16
C PRO A 195 -24.40 -27.58 -22.81
N ALA A 196 -24.47 -28.66 -22.04
CA ALA A 196 -23.66 -28.88 -20.85
C ALA A 196 -22.18 -28.65 -21.21
N GLU A 197 -21.51 -27.82 -20.43
CA GLU A 197 -20.06 -27.61 -20.49
C GLU A 197 -19.34 -28.97 -20.44
N PRO A 198 -18.42 -29.27 -21.36
CA PRO A 198 -17.57 -30.44 -21.18
C PRO A 198 -16.61 -30.17 -20.02
N ALA A 199 -16.94 -30.75 -18.87
CA ALA A 199 -16.00 -31.03 -17.80
C ALA A 199 -14.93 -32.00 -18.32
N ASN A 200 -13.84 -31.46 -18.88
CA ASN A 200 -12.57 -32.16 -18.96
C ASN A 200 -11.43 -31.15 -19.19
N GLY A 201 -10.49 -31.10 -18.25
CA GLY A 201 -9.33 -30.21 -18.24
C GLY A 201 -8.28 -30.53 -19.30
N ALA A 202 -8.68 -30.46 -20.57
CA ALA A 202 -7.75 -30.35 -21.68
C ALA A 202 -7.61 -28.86 -22.00
N GLU A 203 -6.59 -28.22 -21.41
CA GLU A 203 -6.13 -26.91 -21.86
C GLU A 203 -5.98 -26.96 -23.39
N PRO A 204 -6.49 -25.95 -24.13
CA PRO A 204 -6.30 -25.92 -25.58
C PRO A 204 -4.80 -26.02 -25.86
N PRO A 205 -4.35 -26.72 -26.93
CA PRO A 205 -2.95 -26.74 -27.29
C PRO A 205 -2.50 -25.29 -27.48
N THR A 206 -1.70 -24.80 -26.54
CA THR A 206 -1.20 -23.44 -26.57
C THR A 206 -0.34 -23.31 -27.81
N THR A 207 -0.51 -22.22 -28.54
CA THR A 207 0.38 -21.94 -29.66
C THR A 207 1.79 -21.68 -29.10
N HIS A 208 2.85 -22.04 -29.84
CA HIS A 208 4.23 -21.73 -29.43
C HIS A 208 4.43 -20.25 -29.04
N ILE A 209 3.64 -19.34 -29.62
CA ILE A 209 3.58 -17.92 -29.28
C ILE A 209 3.08 -17.71 -27.83
N GLN A 210 2.00 -18.39 -27.44
CA GLN A 210 1.47 -18.32 -26.08
C GLN A 210 2.45 -18.88 -25.05
N ASP A 211 3.15 -19.97 -25.37
CA ASP A 211 4.17 -20.55 -24.49
C ASP A 211 5.34 -19.57 -24.28
N HIS A 212 5.85 -18.98 -25.36
CA HIS A 212 6.92 -17.98 -25.29
C HIS A 212 6.49 -16.70 -24.55
N LEU A 213 5.23 -16.27 -24.70
CA LEU A 213 4.68 -15.15 -23.95
C LEU A 213 4.61 -15.45 -22.44
N HIS A 214 4.08 -16.62 -22.07
CA HIS A 214 4.00 -17.04 -20.67
C HIS A 214 5.39 -17.20 -20.03
N HIS A 215 6.35 -17.76 -20.78
CA HIS A 215 7.73 -17.88 -20.33
C HIS A 215 8.40 -16.50 -20.15
N LEU A 216 8.14 -15.55 -21.05
CA LEU A 216 8.64 -14.18 -20.95
C LEU A 216 8.05 -13.47 -19.73
N GLU A 217 6.74 -13.58 -19.50
CA GLU A 217 6.07 -13.04 -18.31
C GLU A 217 6.70 -13.58 -17.01
N THR A 218 6.88 -14.90 -16.95
CA THR A 218 7.52 -15.57 -15.81
C THR A 218 8.95 -15.05 -15.59
N ALA A 219 9.73 -14.91 -16.66
CA ALA A 219 11.10 -14.39 -16.59
C ALA A 219 11.14 -12.93 -16.09
N VAL A 220 10.23 -12.07 -16.56
CA VAL A 220 10.12 -10.67 -16.12
C VAL A 220 9.77 -10.59 -14.63
N ILE A 221 8.81 -11.39 -14.16
CA ILE A 221 8.40 -11.37 -12.76
C ILE A 221 9.54 -11.87 -11.86
N ASN A 222 10.24 -12.95 -12.25
CA ASN A 222 11.42 -13.44 -11.55
C ASN A 222 12.54 -12.37 -11.49
N PHE A 223 12.78 -11.66 -12.60
CA PHE A 223 13.76 -10.58 -12.67
C PHE A 223 13.39 -9.42 -11.74
N GLN A 224 12.14 -8.98 -11.78
CA GLN A 224 11.62 -7.92 -10.91
C GLN A 224 11.70 -8.31 -9.43
N PHE A 225 11.43 -9.58 -9.10
CA PHE A 225 11.55 -10.10 -7.75
C PHE A 225 12.99 -10.00 -7.22
N LEU A 226 13.99 -10.44 -8.00
CA LEU A 226 15.40 -10.31 -7.61
C LEU A 226 15.84 -8.85 -7.48
N LEU A 227 15.40 -7.96 -8.36
CA LEU A 227 15.65 -6.53 -8.24
C LEU A 227 15.05 -5.94 -6.95
N ASN A 228 13.81 -6.34 -6.61
CA ASN A 228 13.17 -5.88 -5.38
C ASN A 228 13.95 -6.28 -4.13
N GLN A 229 14.54 -7.48 -4.10
CA GLN A 229 15.41 -7.92 -3.00
C GLN A 229 16.71 -7.13 -2.87
N LEU A 230 17.16 -6.43 -3.93
CA LEU A 230 18.36 -5.59 -3.90
C LEU A 230 18.08 -4.15 -3.42
N ARG A 231 16.81 -3.72 -3.35
CA ARG A 231 16.43 -2.36 -2.93
C ARG A 231 16.97 -1.95 -1.55
N PRO A 232 16.93 -2.81 -0.49
CA PRO A 232 17.44 -2.40 0.81
C PRO A 232 18.95 -2.18 0.82
N VAL A 233 19.70 -2.99 0.07
CA VAL A 233 21.15 -2.87 -0.08
C VAL A 233 21.49 -1.59 -0.83
N GLN A 234 20.78 -1.30 -1.93
CA GLN A 234 20.93 -0.06 -2.68
C GLN A 234 20.62 1.18 -1.82
N ALA A 235 19.55 1.14 -1.03
CA ALA A 235 19.18 2.24 -0.13
C ALA A 235 20.27 2.50 0.92
N SER A 236 20.85 1.44 1.48
CA SER A 236 21.96 1.54 2.45
C SER A 236 23.21 2.14 1.83
N ALA A 237 23.60 1.68 0.62
CA ALA A 237 24.74 2.22 -0.10
C ALA A 237 24.52 3.70 -0.51
N SER A 238 23.32 4.04 -0.95
CA SER A 238 22.93 5.42 -1.26
C SER A 238 23.03 6.33 -0.04
N LEU A 239 22.59 5.86 1.13
CA LEU A 239 22.72 6.58 2.40
C LEU A 239 24.18 6.76 2.79
N GLU A 240 25.01 5.72 2.64
CA GLU A 240 26.46 5.81 2.91
C GLU A 240 27.13 6.89 2.04
N GLN A 241 26.83 6.91 0.74
CA GLN A 241 27.33 7.93 -0.19
C GLN A 241 26.88 9.34 0.21
N LEU A 242 25.62 9.49 0.61
CA LEU A 242 25.08 10.77 1.07
C LEU A 242 25.83 11.24 2.33
N LEU A 243 26.04 10.36 3.31
CA LEU A 243 26.76 10.68 4.54
C LEU A 243 28.22 11.04 4.29
N ALA A 244 28.91 10.29 3.43
CA ALA A 244 30.27 10.60 3.01
C ALA A 244 30.35 12.02 2.39
N THR A 245 29.39 12.35 1.53
CA THR A 245 29.29 13.69 0.92
C THR A 245 29.05 14.78 1.97
N GLN A 246 28.23 14.51 3.00
CA GLN A 246 28.00 15.46 4.09
C GLN A 246 29.25 15.69 4.95
N VAL A 247 29.99 14.62 5.25
CA VAL A 247 31.25 14.72 6.01
C VAL A 247 32.26 15.56 5.23
N GLU A 248 32.47 15.25 3.95
CA GLU A 248 33.39 16.01 3.09
C GLU A 248 32.99 17.49 2.99
N ARG A 249 31.70 17.79 2.87
CA ARG A 249 31.20 19.17 2.87
C ARG A 249 31.52 19.89 4.18
N ARG A 250 31.33 19.22 5.32
CA ARG A 250 31.62 19.81 6.64
C ARG A 250 33.12 20.02 6.86
N GLU A 251 33.96 19.09 6.43
CA GLU A 251 35.42 19.25 6.49
C GLU A 251 35.90 20.44 5.66
N ARG A 252 35.44 20.56 4.41
CA ARG A 252 35.73 21.72 3.54
C ARG A 252 35.27 23.03 4.16
N GLN A 253 34.06 23.07 4.73
CA GLN A 253 33.55 24.26 5.42
C GLN A 253 34.42 24.63 6.64
N THR A 254 34.83 23.64 7.43
CA THR A 254 35.69 23.85 8.61
C THR A 254 37.06 24.36 8.21
N GLN A 255 37.63 23.81 7.14
CA GLN A 255 38.92 24.27 6.62
C GLN A 255 38.83 25.72 6.14
N LEU A 256 37.80 26.07 5.37
CA LEU A 256 37.57 27.44 4.91
C LEU A 256 37.39 28.43 6.08
N LEU A 257 36.71 28.02 7.15
CA LEU A 257 36.58 28.85 8.35
C LEU A 257 37.93 29.04 9.07
N ARG A 258 38.73 27.97 9.19
CA ARG A 258 40.08 28.04 9.78
C ARG A 258 40.98 28.98 8.98
N ASP A 259 40.97 28.85 7.65
CA ASP A 259 41.77 29.69 6.75
C ASP A 259 41.36 31.17 6.86
N LYS A 260 40.05 31.46 6.88
CA LYS A 260 39.55 32.83 7.10
C LYS A 260 39.95 33.40 8.46
N CYS A 261 39.82 32.61 9.53
CA CYS A 261 40.22 33.03 10.87
C CYS A 261 41.74 33.30 10.94
N ALA A 262 42.57 32.47 10.31
CA ALA A 262 44.01 32.68 10.23
C ALA A 262 44.35 33.98 9.46
N ALA A 263 43.68 34.23 8.34
CA ALA A 263 43.83 35.46 7.57
C ALA A 263 43.42 36.71 8.38
N ILE A 264 42.29 36.65 9.09
CA ILE A 264 41.83 37.75 9.97
C ILE A 264 42.85 38.00 11.10
N ARG A 265 43.34 36.96 11.77
CA ARG A 265 44.37 37.09 12.81
C ARG A 265 45.65 37.74 12.28
N ALA A 266 46.09 37.34 11.09
CA ALA A 266 47.25 37.94 10.43
C ALA A 266 47.02 39.42 10.08
N ALA A 267 45.81 39.79 9.64
CA ALA A 267 45.46 41.18 9.37
C ALA A 267 45.43 42.04 10.64
N ILE A 268 44.85 41.53 11.74
CA ILE A 268 44.85 42.21 13.05
C ILE A 268 46.27 42.41 13.56
N ALA A 269 47.14 41.41 13.45
CA ALA A 269 48.55 41.53 13.84
C ALA A 269 49.31 42.59 13.03
N ARG A 270 48.96 42.81 11.77
CA ARG A 270 49.53 43.89 10.94
C ARG A 270 49.05 45.28 11.32
N LEU A 271 47.80 45.42 11.77
CA LEU A 271 47.19 46.70 12.15
C LEU A 271 47.48 47.12 13.61
N SER A 272 47.98 46.20 14.44
CA SER A 272 48.32 46.45 15.85
C SER A 272 49.80 46.80 16.06
N LEU A 273 50.54 47.01 14.98
CA LEU A 273 51.86 47.64 14.90
C LEU A 273 51.70 49.07 14.35
#